data_AF-A0A6P2B4Z1-F1
#
_entry.id   AF-A0A6P2B4Z1-F1
#
_cell.length_a   1.000
_cell.length_b   1.000
_cell.length_c   1.000
_cell.angle_alpha   90.00
_cell.angle_beta   90.00
_cell.angle_gamma   90.00
#
_symmetry.space_group_name_H-M   'P 1'
#
loop_
_entity.id
_entity.type
_entity.pdbx_description
1 polymer ?
#
loop_
_entity_poly.entity_id
_entity_poly.type
_entity_poly.pdbx_seq_one_letter_code
_entity_poly.pdbx_strand_id
1 'polypeptide(L)'
;MHTLTINGQPFVPIRTYRARHDLPDEFGVAYFEPKPDEGLARLDGAGDALETLRRATLHAIPATTTHERLLVAIDAAADAFTRALNAVNGDIGLKPEEIDYACAGFRDVLGAWGYAVIRQRPAHFDAAHFDALYNDWIADSVRIAARTFAYTHGGTTYHANIISTVYGRVGLRVVADGVTTYVADAVHACPAQSFMLTLCREAARRLLPVSAG
;
A
#
# COMPACT_ATOMS: atom_id res chain seq x y z
N MET A 1 4.04 10.77 6.90
CA MET A 1 2.94 9.83 6.59
C MET A 1 1.78 10.68 6.11
N HIS A 2 1.36 10.54 4.85
CA HIS A 2 0.08 11.09 4.44
C HIS A 2 -1.02 10.33 5.18
N THR A 3 -1.95 11.07 5.79
CA THR A 3 -3.09 10.52 6.49
C THR A 3 -4.08 10.01 5.46
N LEU A 4 -4.41 8.72 5.50
CA LEU A 4 -5.48 8.16 4.67
C LEU A 4 -6.78 8.95 4.91
N THR A 5 -7.52 9.24 3.85
CA THR A 5 -8.83 9.92 3.94
C THR A 5 -9.89 9.12 3.19
N ILE A 6 -11.14 9.21 3.64
CA ILE A 6 -12.32 8.72 2.90
C ILE A 6 -13.28 9.90 2.77
N ASN A 7 -13.63 10.27 1.53
CA ASN A 7 -14.48 11.43 1.23
C ASN A 7 -13.98 12.73 1.89
N GLY A 8 -12.66 12.94 1.94
CA GLY A 8 -12.02 14.10 2.57
C GLY A 8 -11.97 14.05 4.11
N GLN A 9 -12.51 13.02 4.75
CA GLN A 9 -12.42 12.85 6.21
C GLN A 9 -11.14 12.08 6.58
N PRO A 10 -10.25 12.65 7.41
CA PRO A 10 -9.04 11.98 7.85
C PRO A 10 -9.34 10.90 8.89
N PHE A 11 -8.45 9.91 8.95
CA PHE A 11 -8.54 8.89 9.98
C PHE A 11 -8.05 9.44 11.33
N VAL A 12 -8.78 9.11 12.39
CA VAL A 12 -8.38 9.35 13.78
C VAL A 12 -7.53 8.18 14.27
N PRO A 13 -6.35 8.41 14.89
CA PRO A 13 -5.58 7.32 15.47
C PRO A 13 -6.38 6.53 16.50
N ILE A 14 -6.31 5.19 16.47
CA ILE A 14 -7.12 4.33 17.34
C ILE A 14 -6.94 4.61 18.83
N ARG A 15 -5.72 4.92 19.27
CA ARG A 15 -5.45 5.31 20.66
C ARG A 15 -6.21 6.58 21.06
N THR A 16 -6.24 7.58 20.17
CA THR A 16 -6.99 8.82 20.39
C THR A 16 -8.50 8.56 20.42
N TYR A 17 -9.00 7.71 19.51
CA TYR A 17 -10.41 7.34 19.48
C TYR A 17 -10.82 6.60 20.76
N ARG A 18 -10.04 5.60 21.20
CA ARG A 18 -10.30 4.85 22.44
C ARG A 18 -10.34 5.75 23.66
N ALA A 19 -9.31 6.57 23.85
CA ALA A 19 -9.22 7.49 24.98
C ALA A 19 -10.40 8.47 25.04
N ARG A 20 -10.89 8.94 23.88
CA ARG A 20 -12.04 9.86 23.81
C ARG A 20 -13.36 9.21 24.22
N HIS A 21 -13.49 7.90 24.02
CA HIS A 21 -14.73 7.15 24.21
C HIS A 21 -14.64 6.14 25.38
N ASP A 22 -13.57 6.23 26.20
CA ASP A 22 -13.27 5.29 27.29
C ASP A 22 -13.24 3.81 26.87
N LEU A 23 -12.90 3.55 25.60
CA LEU A 23 -12.89 2.19 25.06
C LEU A 23 -11.63 1.43 25.49
N PRO A 24 -11.72 0.11 25.71
CA PRO A 24 -10.59 -0.68 26.15
C PRO A 24 -9.57 -0.92 25.03
N ASP A 25 -8.36 -1.35 25.40
CA ASP A 25 -7.23 -1.51 24.49
C ASP A 25 -7.43 -2.62 23.44
N GLU A 26 -8.35 -3.54 23.66
CA GLU A 26 -8.74 -4.54 22.68
C GLU A 26 -9.64 -3.97 21.57
N PHE A 27 -10.35 -2.85 21.77
CA PHE A 27 -11.29 -2.31 20.78
C PHE A 27 -10.54 -1.94 19.49
N GLY A 28 -10.56 -2.78 18.47
CA GLY A 28 -9.76 -2.57 17.26
C GLY A 28 -9.99 -3.64 16.22
N VAL A 29 -9.23 -3.56 15.12
CA VAL A 29 -9.38 -4.49 13.99
C VAL A 29 -9.23 -5.94 14.45
N ALA A 30 -8.24 -6.24 15.30
CA ALA A 30 -8.01 -7.59 15.83
C ALA A 30 -9.17 -8.15 16.66
N TYR A 31 -9.91 -7.29 17.37
CA TYR A 31 -11.07 -7.72 18.15
C TYR A 31 -12.25 -8.10 17.25
N PHE A 32 -12.51 -7.31 16.21
CA PHE A 32 -13.64 -7.55 15.31
C PHE A 32 -13.36 -8.65 14.29
N GLU A 33 -12.14 -8.71 13.78
CA GLU A 33 -11.74 -9.70 12.79
C GLU A 33 -10.33 -10.21 13.11
N PRO A 34 -10.20 -11.13 14.09
CA PRO A 34 -8.91 -11.69 14.43
C PRO A 34 -8.31 -12.37 13.19
N LYS A 35 -7.03 -12.09 12.91
CA LYS A 35 -6.28 -12.83 11.90
C LYS A 35 -5.49 -13.90 12.65
N PRO A 36 -5.63 -15.19 12.32
CA PRO A 36 -4.69 -16.18 12.81
C PRO A 36 -3.29 -15.84 12.28
N ASP A 37 -2.28 -15.98 13.13
CA ASP A 37 -0.87 -15.74 12.75
C ASP A 37 -0.33 -16.85 11.81
N GLU A 38 -1.07 -17.95 11.67
CA GLU A 38 -0.72 -19.08 10.83
C GLU A 38 -0.73 -18.73 9.33
N GLY A 39 0.42 -18.93 8.67
CA GLY A 39 0.56 -18.75 7.21
C GLY A 39 0.67 -17.30 6.74
N LEU A 40 1.01 -16.36 7.64
CA LEU A 40 1.45 -15.02 7.25
C LEU A 40 2.87 -15.05 6.71
N ALA A 41 3.12 -14.35 5.60
CA ALA A 41 4.46 -14.06 5.12
C ALA A 41 5.27 -13.38 6.24
N ARG A 42 6.36 -14.03 6.64
CA ARG A 42 7.24 -13.53 7.70
C ARG A 42 8.31 -12.67 7.03
N LEU A 43 8.08 -11.36 7.01
CA LEU A 43 9.12 -10.43 6.56
C LEU A 43 10.30 -10.40 7.55
N ASP A 44 10.10 -10.87 8.78
CA ASP A 44 11.14 -11.18 9.76
C ASP A 44 12.03 -12.32 9.23
N GLY A 45 13.15 -11.96 8.61
CA GLY A 45 14.10 -12.89 7.99
C GLY A 45 14.11 -12.86 6.46
N ALA A 46 13.14 -12.19 5.81
CA ALA A 46 13.07 -12.06 4.35
C ALA A 46 13.98 -10.95 3.78
N GLY A 47 14.81 -10.30 4.60
CA GLY A 47 15.60 -9.13 4.20
C GLY A 47 16.48 -9.38 2.97
N ASP A 48 17.19 -10.50 2.92
CA ASP A 48 18.07 -10.86 1.80
C ASP A 48 17.26 -11.18 0.52
N ALA A 49 16.09 -11.81 0.67
CA ALA A 49 15.18 -12.09 -0.42
C ALA A 49 14.60 -10.80 -1.02
N LEU A 50 14.16 -9.87 -0.17
CA LEU A 50 13.66 -8.55 -0.58
C LEU A 50 14.74 -7.70 -1.26
N GLU A 51 15.98 -7.73 -0.75
CA GLU A 51 17.09 -7.05 -1.40
C GLU A 51 17.46 -7.70 -2.74
N THR A 52 17.37 -9.03 -2.85
CA THR A 52 17.57 -9.74 -4.12
C THR A 52 16.49 -9.38 -5.13
N LEU A 53 15.23 -9.34 -4.72
CA LEU A 53 14.10 -8.86 -5.52
C LEU A 53 14.33 -7.42 -6.00
N ARG A 54 14.69 -6.52 -5.08
CA ARG A 54 14.97 -5.11 -5.39
C ARG A 54 16.09 -4.98 -6.41
N ARG A 55 17.23 -5.63 -6.19
CA ARG A 55 18.38 -5.57 -7.12
C ARG A 55 18.03 -6.12 -8.49
N ALA A 56 17.39 -7.29 -8.58
CA ALA A 56 17.01 -7.91 -9.84
C ALA A 56 16.06 -7.02 -10.64
N THR A 57 15.06 -6.44 -9.97
CA THR A 57 14.09 -5.51 -10.58
C THR A 57 14.79 -4.28 -11.13
N LEU A 58 15.60 -3.62 -10.29
CA LEU A 58 16.27 -2.38 -10.66
C LEU A 58 17.39 -2.56 -11.70
N HIS A 59 17.99 -3.75 -11.77
CA HIS A 59 19.01 -4.10 -12.78
C HIS A 59 18.40 -4.29 -14.18
N ALA A 60 17.14 -4.71 -14.26
CA ALA A 60 16.44 -4.87 -15.53
C ALA A 60 16.04 -3.53 -16.18
N ILE A 61 16.07 -2.43 -15.43
CA ILE A 61 15.75 -1.10 -15.94
C ILE A 61 16.94 -0.57 -16.76
N PRO A 62 16.73 -0.15 -18.02
CA PRO A 62 17.78 0.45 -18.85
C PRO A 62 18.45 1.65 -18.17
N ALA A 63 19.75 1.84 -18.40
CA ALA A 63 20.50 2.98 -17.87
C ALA A 63 19.97 4.33 -18.37
N THR A 64 19.38 4.35 -19.57
CA THR A 64 18.70 5.51 -20.15
C THR A 64 17.39 5.08 -20.77
N THR A 65 16.36 5.91 -20.58
CA THR A 65 15.03 5.73 -21.17
C THR A 65 14.67 7.00 -21.94
N THR A 66 13.95 6.86 -23.06
CA THR A 66 13.39 8.00 -23.80
C THR A 66 11.88 8.06 -23.58
N HIS A 67 11.26 9.20 -23.89
CA HIS A 67 9.81 9.36 -23.73
C HIS A 67 9.02 8.32 -24.56
N GLU A 68 9.48 8.03 -25.78
CA GLU A 68 8.84 7.07 -26.69
C GLU A 68 8.91 5.63 -26.16
N ARG A 69 9.94 5.33 -25.36
CA ARG A 69 10.19 3.99 -24.82
C ARG A 69 9.73 3.83 -23.38
N LEU A 70 9.22 4.87 -22.74
CA LEU A 70 8.94 4.89 -21.31
C LEU A 70 7.97 3.77 -20.89
N LEU A 71 6.81 3.65 -21.55
CA LEU A 71 5.81 2.64 -21.20
C LEU A 71 6.33 1.21 -21.44
N VAL A 72 7.10 1.00 -22.51
CA VAL A 72 7.75 -0.29 -22.79
C VAL A 72 8.79 -0.63 -21.72
N ALA A 73 9.56 0.36 -21.25
CA ALA A 73 10.52 0.16 -20.17
C ALA A 73 9.84 -0.12 -18.82
N ILE A 74 8.68 0.49 -18.56
CA ILE A 74 7.83 0.19 -17.40
C ILE A 74 7.34 -1.27 -17.45
N ASP A 75 6.80 -1.73 -18.58
CA ASP A 75 6.35 -3.11 -18.74
C ASP A 75 7.49 -4.11 -18.53
N ALA A 76 8.66 -3.84 -19.11
CA ALA A 76 9.85 -4.68 -18.92
C ALA A 76 10.30 -4.74 -17.45
N ALA A 77 10.24 -3.61 -16.74
CA ALA A 77 10.54 -3.55 -15.30
C ALA A 77 9.51 -4.34 -14.47
N ALA A 78 8.22 -4.26 -14.83
CA ALA A 78 7.17 -5.02 -14.17
C ALA A 78 7.32 -6.53 -14.39
N ASP A 79 7.63 -6.96 -15.60
CA ASP A 79 7.89 -8.37 -15.88
C ASP A 79 9.14 -8.88 -15.15
N ALA A 80 10.17 -8.03 -15.00
CA ALA A 80 11.35 -8.35 -14.20
C ALA A 80 11.02 -8.48 -12.72
N PHE A 81 10.21 -7.59 -12.17
CA PHE A 81 9.70 -7.68 -10.80
C PHE A 81 8.94 -8.99 -10.58
N THR A 82 8.00 -9.34 -11.47
CA THR A 82 7.24 -10.59 -11.37
C THR A 82 8.13 -11.83 -11.39
N ARG A 83 9.11 -11.89 -12.29
CA ARG A 83 10.07 -13.02 -12.33
C ARG A 83 10.91 -13.08 -11.07
N ALA A 84 11.44 -11.94 -10.62
CA ALA A 84 12.27 -11.87 -9.44
C ALA A 84 11.49 -12.25 -8.18
N LEU A 85 10.24 -11.78 -8.03
CA LEU A 85 9.39 -12.09 -6.89
C LEU A 85 9.10 -13.58 -6.82
N ASN A 86 8.71 -14.19 -7.95
CA ASN A 86 8.49 -15.64 -8.00
C ASN A 86 9.75 -16.44 -7.65
N ALA A 87 10.93 -15.97 -8.08
CA ALA A 87 12.20 -16.64 -7.80
C ALA A 87 12.57 -16.61 -6.31
N VAL A 88 12.24 -15.53 -5.59
CA VAL A 88 12.54 -15.39 -4.16
C VAL A 88 11.36 -15.73 -3.25
N ASN A 89 10.19 -16.07 -3.81
CA ASN A 89 8.98 -16.25 -3.01
C ASN A 89 9.06 -17.43 -2.03
N GLY A 90 9.93 -18.42 -2.30
CA GLY A 90 10.19 -19.50 -1.34
C GLY A 90 10.65 -18.98 0.03
N ASP A 91 11.38 -17.86 0.05
CA ASP A 91 11.91 -17.25 1.27
C ASP A 91 10.94 -16.20 1.87
N ILE A 92 10.08 -15.59 1.05
CA ILE A 92 9.10 -14.58 1.50
C ILE A 92 7.82 -15.25 2.00
N GLY A 93 7.36 -16.30 1.32
CA GLY A 93 6.17 -17.06 1.67
C GLY A 93 4.84 -16.38 1.31
N LEU A 94 4.78 -15.61 0.21
CA LEU A 94 3.50 -15.07 -0.27
C LEU A 94 2.64 -16.17 -0.88
N LYS A 95 1.33 -16.04 -0.69
CA LYS A 95 0.33 -16.84 -1.41
C LYS A 95 0.22 -16.39 -2.87
N PRO A 96 -0.25 -17.24 -3.80
CA PRO A 96 -0.40 -16.88 -5.20
C PRO A 96 -1.16 -15.56 -5.41
N GLU A 97 -2.27 -15.37 -4.70
CA GLU A 97 -3.06 -14.14 -4.77
C GLU A 97 -2.28 -12.90 -4.31
N GLU A 98 -1.40 -13.03 -3.30
CA GLU A 98 -0.57 -11.93 -2.79
C GLU A 98 0.53 -11.56 -3.79
N ILE A 99 1.08 -12.55 -4.52
CA ILE A 99 2.03 -12.31 -5.62
C ILE A 99 1.35 -11.53 -6.75
N ASP A 100 0.15 -11.95 -7.15
CA ASP A 100 -0.62 -11.30 -8.21
C ASP A 100 -0.92 -9.84 -7.83
N TYR A 101 -1.35 -9.59 -6.58
CA TYR A 101 -1.57 -8.23 -6.08
C TYR A 101 -0.30 -7.39 -6.06
N ALA A 102 0.84 -7.94 -5.62
CA ALA A 102 2.10 -7.21 -5.59
C ALA A 102 2.57 -6.84 -7.01
N CYS A 103 2.45 -7.77 -7.96
CA CYS A 103 2.83 -7.56 -9.36
C CYS A 103 1.94 -6.53 -10.05
N ALA A 104 0.62 -6.63 -9.84
CA ALA A 104 -0.34 -5.65 -10.36
C ALA A 104 -0.06 -4.26 -9.78
N GLY A 105 0.12 -4.14 -8.46
CA GLY A 105 0.40 -2.86 -7.82
C GLY A 105 1.69 -2.21 -8.28
N PHE A 106 2.76 -2.98 -8.49
CA PHE A 106 4.01 -2.46 -9.06
C PHE A 106 3.78 -1.85 -10.46
N ARG A 107 3.08 -2.59 -11.33
CA ARG A 107 2.78 -2.17 -12.70
C ARG A 107 1.87 -0.94 -12.73
N ASP A 108 0.81 -0.94 -11.95
CA ASP A 108 -0.20 0.12 -11.92
C ASP A 108 0.41 1.45 -11.47
N VAL A 109 1.19 1.44 -10.38
CA VAL A 109 1.87 2.64 -9.87
C VAL A 109 2.83 3.22 -10.90
N LEU A 110 3.71 2.38 -11.48
CA LEU A 110 4.67 2.85 -12.48
C LEU A 110 3.99 3.30 -13.77
N GLY A 111 2.92 2.62 -14.19
CA GLY A 111 2.12 3.02 -15.35
C GLY A 111 1.47 4.39 -15.14
N ALA A 112 0.81 4.60 -14.00
CA ALA A 112 0.20 5.88 -13.63
C ALA A 112 1.24 7.01 -13.61
N TRP A 113 2.40 6.76 -13.02
CA TRP A 113 3.53 7.70 -13.05
C TRP A 113 4.04 7.96 -14.47
N GLY A 114 4.23 6.92 -15.29
CA GLY A 114 4.70 7.05 -16.67
C GLY A 114 3.77 7.92 -17.52
N TYR A 115 2.45 7.75 -17.37
CA TYR A 115 1.47 8.63 -18.02
C TYR A 115 1.49 10.07 -17.49
N ALA A 116 1.80 10.29 -16.21
CA ALA A 116 2.00 11.65 -15.69
C ALA A 116 3.24 12.31 -16.32
N VAL A 117 4.35 11.56 -16.43
CA VAL A 117 5.58 12.02 -17.11
C VAL A 117 5.32 12.35 -18.57
N ILE A 118 4.62 11.50 -19.32
CA ILE A 118 4.32 11.76 -20.74
C ILE A 118 3.49 13.04 -20.91
N ARG A 119 2.52 13.27 -20.01
CA ARG A 119 1.64 14.45 -20.07
C ARG A 119 2.35 15.75 -19.72
N GLN A 120 3.23 15.73 -18.72
CA GLN A 120 3.86 16.94 -18.18
C GLN A 120 5.27 17.19 -18.71
N ARG A 121 5.91 16.18 -19.32
CA ARG A 121 7.31 16.16 -19.76
C ARG A 121 8.26 16.77 -18.72
N PRO A 122 8.23 16.31 -17.46
CA PRO A 122 9.06 16.88 -16.42
C PRO A 122 10.54 16.67 -16.75
N ALA A 123 11.33 17.72 -16.55
CA ALA A 123 12.78 17.67 -16.78
C ALA A 123 13.55 16.96 -15.64
N HIS A 124 12.89 16.64 -14.53
CA HIS A 124 13.49 16.01 -13.36
C HIS A 124 12.47 15.14 -12.61
N PHE A 125 12.97 14.20 -11.82
CA PHE A 125 12.15 13.40 -10.92
C PHE A 125 11.81 14.20 -9.66
N ASP A 126 10.52 14.29 -9.34
CA ASP A 126 10.01 14.88 -8.10
C ASP A 126 9.47 13.77 -7.19
N ALA A 127 10.17 13.55 -6.07
CA ALA A 127 9.78 12.54 -5.08
C ALA A 127 8.45 12.88 -4.40
N ALA A 128 8.15 14.16 -4.15
CA ALA A 128 6.91 14.56 -3.49
C ALA A 128 5.70 14.31 -4.41
N HIS A 129 5.83 14.60 -5.70
CA HIS A 129 4.82 14.27 -6.69
C HIS A 129 4.61 12.76 -6.80
N PHE A 130 5.68 11.98 -6.86
CA PHE A 130 5.58 10.51 -6.90
C PHE A 130 4.87 9.96 -5.67
N ASP A 131 5.23 10.46 -4.48
CA ASP A 131 4.62 10.06 -3.22
C ASP A 131 3.13 10.41 -3.18
N ALA A 132 2.73 11.57 -3.68
CA ALA A 132 1.32 11.94 -3.80
C ALA A 132 0.56 10.94 -4.69
N LEU A 133 1.08 10.63 -5.89
CA LEU A 133 0.49 9.66 -6.80
C LEU A 133 0.37 8.26 -6.18
N TYR A 134 1.40 7.80 -5.48
CA TYR A 134 1.37 6.52 -4.79
C TYR A 134 0.33 6.49 -3.67
N ASN A 135 0.20 7.58 -2.91
CA ASN A 135 -0.81 7.68 -1.86
C ASN A 135 -2.23 7.74 -2.42
N ASP A 136 -2.43 8.41 -3.56
CA ASP A 136 -3.72 8.42 -4.27
C ASP A 136 -4.09 7.01 -4.73
N TRP A 137 -3.14 6.26 -5.31
CA TRP A 137 -3.36 4.85 -5.68
C TRP A 137 -3.74 3.96 -4.49
N ILE A 138 -3.09 4.16 -3.32
CA ILE A 138 -3.49 3.46 -2.09
C ILE A 138 -4.90 3.88 -1.67
N ALA A 139 -5.24 5.17 -1.73
CA ALA A 139 -6.56 5.66 -1.35
C ALA A 139 -7.66 5.07 -2.25
N ASP A 140 -7.42 4.94 -3.54
CA ASP A 140 -8.36 4.33 -4.50
C ASP A 140 -8.60 2.83 -4.23
N SER A 141 -7.65 2.18 -3.55
CA SER A 141 -7.78 0.78 -3.13
C SER A 141 -8.63 0.58 -1.87
N VAL A 142 -9.07 1.66 -1.21
CA VAL A 142 -9.80 1.55 0.06
C VAL A 142 -11.11 0.79 -0.13
N ARG A 143 -11.34 -0.21 0.72
CA ARG A 143 -12.58 -0.98 0.79
C ARG A 143 -13.08 -1.00 2.22
N ILE A 144 -14.39 -0.84 2.39
CA ILE A 144 -15.08 -0.98 3.66
C ILE A 144 -15.89 -2.27 3.61
N ALA A 145 -15.63 -3.17 4.55
CA ALA A 145 -16.34 -4.44 4.63
C ALA A 145 -17.84 -4.20 4.86
N ALA A 146 -18.68 -4.93 4.13
CA ALA A 146 -20.13 -4.86 4.31
C ALA A 146 -20.59 -5.42 5.68
N ARG A 147 -19.80 -6.34 6.25
CA ARG A 147 -20.06 -6.90 7.58
C ARG A 147 -19.93 -5.80 8.63
N THR A 148 -20.98 -5.67 9.43
CA THR A 148 -21.01 -4.75 10.58
C THR A 148 -20.92 -5.56 11.87
N PHE A 149 -20.04 -5.14 12.77
CA PHE A 149 -19.89 -5.68 14.11
C PHE A 149 -20.51 -4.71 15.12
N ALA A 150 -21.35 -5.21 16.00
CA ALA A 150 -21.89 -4.43 17.11
C ALA A 150 -21.03 -4.64 18.35
N TYR A 151 -20.71 -3.56 19.06
CA TYR A 151 -19.99 -3.57 20.32
C TYR A 151 -20.64 -2.56 21.27
N THR A 152 -20.98 -2.98 22.49
CA THR A 152 -21.63 -2.10 23.47
C THR A 152 -20.68 -1.82 24.63
N HIS A 153 -20.47 -0.53 24.92
CA HIS A 153 -19.63 -0.08 26.02
C HIS A 153 -20.15 1.24 26.58
N GLY A 154 -20.18 1.38 27.91
CA GLY A 154 -20.66 2.60 28.56
C GLY A 154 -22.12 2.98 28.23
N GLY A 155 -22.95 2.02 27.80
CA GLY A 155 -24.33 2.26 27.35
C GLY A 155 -24.46 2.70 25.89
N THR A 156 -23.36 2.97 25.18
CA THR A 156 -23.34 3.29 23.75
C THR A 156 -23.09 2.04 22.93
N THR A 157 -23.78 1.91 21.80
CA THR A 157 -23.52 0.84 20.81
C THR A 157 -22.75 1.39 19.63
N TYR A 158 -21.62 0.75 19.36
CA TYR A 158 -20.70 1.05 18.27
C TYR A 158 -20.91 0.02 17.16
N HIS A 159 -21.08 0.50 15.94
CA HIS A 159 -21.13 -0.32 14.73
C HIS A 159 -19.82 -0.16 13.98
N ALA A 160 -19.00 -1.21 13.96
CA ALA A 160 -17.71 -1.21 13.30
C ALA A 160 -17.77 -1.98 11.96
N ASN A 161 -17.16 -1.42 10.93
CA ASN A 161 -16.81 -2.11 9.69
C ASN A 161 -15.29 -2.08 9.52
N ILE A 162 -14.69 -3.18 9.05
CA ILE A 162 -13.26 -3.21 8.74
C ILE A 162 -12.97 -2.39 7.49
N ILE A 163 -11.93 -1.56 7.55
CA ILE A 163 -11.39 -0.85 6.39
C ILE A 163 -10.08 -1.51 5.99
N SER A 164 -9.94 -1.79 4.69
CA SER A 164 -8.72 -2.34 4.11
C SER A 164 -8.26 -1.54 2.89
N THR A 165 -6.97 -1.64 2.56
CA THR A 165 -6.37 -1.22 1.29
C THR A 165 -5.82 -2.44 0.57
N VAL A 166 -5.16 -2.23 -0.58
CA VAL A 166 -4.33 -3.26 -1.23
C VAL A 166 -3.30 -3.92 -0.31
N TYR A 167 -2.91 -3.26 0.78
CA TYR A 167 -1.93 -3.77 1.75
C TYR A 167 -2.57 -4.42 2.98
N GLY A 168 -3.89 -4.64 2.97
CA GLY A 168 -4.61 -5.31 4.05
C GLY A 168 -5.39 -4.36 4.95
N ARG A 169 -5.71 -4.81 6.16
CA ARG A 169 -6.59 -4.10 7.09
C ARG A 169 -5.85 -2.89 7.69
N VAL A 170 -6.45 -1.71 7.60
CA VAL A 170 -5.83 -0.45 8.03
C VAL A 170 -6.60 0.27 9.13
N GLY A 171 -7.83 -0.16 9.42
CA GLY A 171 -8.65 0.54 10.40
C GLY A 171 -10.11 0.13 10.42
N LEU A 172 -10.92 1.02 11.00
CA LEU A 172 -12.35 0.82 11.21
C LEU A 172 -13.15 2.02 10.70
N ARG A 173 -14.32 1.76 10.13
CA ARG A 173 -15.40 2.74 10.09
C ARG A 173 -16.27 2.47 11.29
N VAL A 174 -16.36 3.41 12.22
CA VAL A 174 -17.16 3.28 13.44
C VAL A 174 -18.34 4.24 13.36
N VAL A 175 -19.55 3.73 13.57
CA VAL A 175 -20.77 4.52 13.71
C VAL A 175 -21.27 4.38 15.14
N ALA A 176 -21.38 5.50 15.85
CA ALA A 176 -21.95 5.59 17.19
C ALA A 176 -22.78 6.88 17.28
N ASP A 177 -23.97 6.81 17.86
CA ASP A 177 -24.90 7.94 18.02
C ASP A 177 -25.13 8.74 16.72
N GLY A 178 -25.20 8.04 15.59
CA GLY A 178 -25.38 8.63 14.25
C GLY A 178 -24.14 9.29 13.65
N VAL A 179 -23.01 9.33 14.37
CA VAL A 179 -21.75 9.90 13.90
C VAL A 179 -20.85 8.81 13.32
N THR A 180 -20.41 9.00 12.08
CA THR A 180 -19.39 8.13 11.46
C THR A 180 -17.99 8.70 11.73
N THR A 181 -17.09 7.86 12.24
CA THR A 181 -15.66 8.17 12.41
C THR A 181 -14.82 7.10 11.72
N TYR A 182 -13.82 7.52 10.95
CA TYR A 182 -12.80 6.61 10.41
C TYR A 182 -11.62 6.55 11.37
N VAL A 183 -11.23 5.35 11.77
CA VAL A 183 -10.25 5.11 12.82
C VAL A 183 -9.08 4.34 12.22
N ALA A 184 -7.86 4.86 12.34
CA ALA A 184 -6.64 4.20 11.88
C ALA A 184 -6.10 3.26 12.95
N ASP A 185 -5.97 1.99 12.60
CA ASP A 185 -5.41 0.94 13.45
C ASP A 185 -4.08 0.45 12.86
N ALA A 186 -2.99 1.09 13.30
CA ALA A 186 -1.65 0.86 12.75
C ALA A 186 -1.02 -0.47 13.22
N VAL A 187 -1.65 -1.21 14.13
CA VAL A 187 -1.11 -2.50 14.62
C VAL A 187 -0.97 -3.52 13.48
N HIS A 188 -1.73 -3.35 12.40
CA HIS A 188 -1.70 -4.22 11.22
C HIS A 188 -1.12 -3.55 9.98
N ALA A 189 -0.33 -2.48 10.14
CA ALA A 189 0.36 -1.86 9.02
C ALA A 189 1.28 -2.89 8.33
N CYS A 190 1.00 -3.19 7.06
CA CYS A 190 1.75 -4.18 6.30
C CYS A 190 3.13 -3.62 5.93
N PRO A 191 4.24 -4.27 6.33
CA PRO A 191 5.59 -3.76 6.02
C PRO A 191 5.89 -3.74 4.50
N ALA A 192 5.17 -4.55 3.71
CA ALA A 192 5.27 -4.55 2.25
C ALA A 192 4.93 -3.18 1.63
N GLN A 193 4.07 -2.37 2.26
CA GLN A 193 3.73 -1.04 1.75
C GLN A 193 4.95 -0.13 1.63
N SER A 194 5.84 -0.14 2.62
CA SER A 194 7.04 0.69 2.65
C SER A 194 8.11 0.18 1.68
N PHE A 195 8.24 -1.15 1.54
CA PHE A 195 9.11 -1.77 0.55
C PHE A 195 8.68 -1.39 -0.87
N MET A 196 7.39 -1.57 -1.19
CA MET A 196 6.83 -1.26 -2.51
C MET A 196 6.94 0.22 -2.85
N LEU A 197 6.65 1.13 -1.92
CA LEU A 197 6.87 2.56 -2.14
C LEU A 197 8.32 2.86 -2.53
N THR A 198 9.26 2.34 -1.75
CA THR A 198 10.69 2.54 -2.00
C THR A 198 11.10 2.00 -3.37
N LEU A 199 10.70 0.77 -3.69
CA LEU A 199 11.05 0.11 -4.94
C LEU A 199 10.45 0.84 -6.15
N CYS A 200 9.18 1.19 -6.11
CA CYS A 200 8.53 1.94 -7.20
C CYS A 200 9.18 3.31 -7.37
N ARG A 201 9.52 4.01 -6.28
CA ARG A 201 10.21 5.32 -6.34
C ARG A 201 11.58 5.20 -6.99
N GLU A 202 12.37 4.18 -6.62
CA GLU A 202 13.68 3.93 -7.21
C GLU A 202 13.59 3.55 -8.69
N ALA A 203 12.62 2.72 -9.05
CA ALA A 203 12.35 2.34 -10.43
C ALA A 203 11.95 3.55 -11.28
N ALA A 204 10.99 4.36 -10.81
CA ALA A 204 10.55 5.58 -11.46
C ALA A 204 11.72 6.57 -11.68
N ARG A 205 12.59 6.72 -10.68
CA ARG A 205 13.78 7.57 -10.80
C ARG A 205 14.73 7.11 -11.90
N ARG A 206 14.93 5.79 -12.07
CA ARG A 206 15.79 5.21 -13.14
C ARG A 206 15.13 5.28 -14.52
N LEU A 207 13.80 5.18 -14.55
CA LEU A 207 13.00 5.24 -15.77
C LEU A 207 12.79 6.66 -16.29
N LEU A 208 13.11 7.69 -15.50
CA LEU A 208 12.91 9.08 -15.89
C LEU A 208 13.56 9.33 -17.27
N PRO A 209 12.79 9.77 -18.27
CA PRO A 209 13.33 9.99 -19.60
C PRO A 209 14.44 11.04 -19.62
N VAL A 210 15.50 10.77 -20.38
CA VAL A 210 16.47 11.81 -20.72
C VAL A 210 15.88 12.70 -21.83
N SER A 211 16.08 14.01 -21.72
CA SER A 211 15.76 14.93 -22.83
C SER A 211 16.64 14.56 -24.03
N ALA A 212 16.03 14.42 -25.21
CA ALA A 212 16.80 14.42 -26.45
C ALA A 212 17.46 15.80 -26.56
N GLY A 213 18.80 15.81 -26.53
CA GLY A 213 19.60 17.01 -26.77
C GLY A 213 19.48 17.51 -28.20
#